data_AF-L7LC20-F1
#
_entry.id   AF-L7LC20-F1
#
_cell.length_a   1.000
_cell.length_b   1.000
_cell.length_c   1.000
_cell.angle_alpha   90.00
_cell.angle_beta   90.00
_cell.angle_gamma   90.00
#
_symmetry.space_group_name_H-M   'P 1'
#
loop_
_entity.id
_entity.type
_entity.pdbx_description
1 polymer ?
#
loop_
_entity_poly.entity_id
_entity_poly.type
_entity_poly.pdbx_seq_one_letter_code
_entity_poly.pdbx_strand_id
1 'polypeptide(L)'
;MRSSPGAQKCAREAEPGDIVYVWRGGGKRPGSGLIAQLRITEPAREAVNPPWPDGEAYSYVIPIELIAELPESIPDSFPGHRLSQRFKIQNTDVQKGFRQLSAESEEQLGLCFP
;
A
#
# COMPACT_ATOMS: atom_id res chain seq x y z
N MET A 1 9.35 -1.41 -13.70
CA MET A 1 9.03 -2.56 -12.81
C MET A 1 7.61 -2.95 -13.19
N ARG A 2 7.37 -4.12 -13.82
CA ARG A 2 6.00 -4.48 -14.22
C ARG A 2 5.14 -4.61 -12.97
N SER A 3 3.91 -4.09 -12.98
CA SER A 3 2.99 -4.34 -11.88
C SER A 3 2.77 -5.84 -11.80
N SER A 4 2.74 -6.36 -10.57
CA SER A 4 2.42 -7.77 -10.41
C SER A 4 0.95 -7.97 -10.77
N PRO A 5 0.55 -9.03 -11.48
CA PRO A 5 -0.85 -9.33 -11.79
C PRO A 5 -1.77 -9.28 -10.56
N GLY A 6 -1.22 -9.53 -9.36
CA GLY A 6 -1.98 -9.44 -8.12
C GLY A 6 -2.26 -8.02 -7.62
N ALA A 7 -1.55 -6.99 -8.08
CA ALA A 7 -1.91 -5.60 -7.78
C ALA A 7 -3.14 -5.15 -8.56
N GLN A 8 -3.22 -5.52 -9.84
CA GLN A 8 -4.42 -5.30 -10.65
C GLN A 8 -5.62 -6.08 -10.10
N LYS A 9 -5.40 -7.33 -9.67
CA LYS A 9 -6.44 -8.12 -8.99
C LYS A 9 -6.93 -7.40 -7.72
N CYS A 10 -6.01 -7.02 -6.84
CA CYS A 10 -6.35 -6.34 -5.59
C CYS A 10 -7.08 -5.01 -5.83
N ALA A 11 -6.71 -4.25 -6.86
CA ALA A 11 -7.41 -3.03 -7.22
C ALA A 11 -8.88 -3.28 -7.60
N ARG A 12 -9.17 -4.34 -8.36
CA ARG A 12 -10.55 -4.68 -8.74
C ARG A 12 -11.41 -5.19 -7.60
N GLU A 13 -10.78 -5.84 -6.61
CA GLU A 13 -11.46 -6.40 -5.43
C GLU A 13 -11.65 -5.36 -4.32
N ALA A 14 -11.03 -4.18 -4.44
CA ALA A 14 -11.13 -3.13 -3.45
C ALA A 14 -12.48 -2.39 -3.54
N GLU A 15 -13.11 -2.17 -2.39
CA GLU A 15 -14.45 -1.62 -2.26
C GLU A 15 -14.44 -0.24 -1.58
N PRO A 16 -15.43 0.64 -1.87
CA PRO A 16 -15.62 1.86 -1.10
C PRO A 16 -15.77 1.57 0.39
N GLY A 17 -15.00 2.28 1.21
CA GLY A 17 -14.92 2.06 2.66
C GLY A 17 -13.66 1.32 3.10
N ASP A 18 -12.99 0.58 2.22
CA ASP A 18 -11.74 -0.09 2.53
C ASP A 18 -10.65 0.88 2.98
N ILE A 19 -9.83 0.43 3.92
CA ILE A 19 -8.69 1.17 4.44
C ILE A 19 -7.41 0.79 3.69
N VAL A 20 -6.68 1.81 3.24
CA VAL A 20 -5.41 1.65 2.55
C VAL A 20 -4.29 2.27 3.38
N TYR A 21 -3.26 1.49 3.65
CA TYR A 21 -2.05 1.95 4.30
C TYR A 21 -0.98 2.24 3.25
N VAL A 22 -0.39 3.44 3.31
CA VAL A 22 0.64 3.87 2.34
C VAL A 22 2.03 3.57 2.90
N TRP A 23 2.82 2.85 2.11
CA TRP A 23 4.19 2.50 2.43
C TRP A 23 5.18 3.20 1.51
N ARG A 24 6.09 4.00 2.07
CA ARG A 24 7.21 4.58 1.33
C ARG A 24 8.36 3.57 1.24
N GLY A 25 8.64 3.10 0.03
CA GLY A 25 9.81 2.28 -0.27
C GLY A 25 11.13 3.01 -0.01
N GLY A 26 12.20 2.27 0.31
CA GLY A 26 13.51 2.86 0.62
C GLY A 26 14.44 2.00 1.49
N GLY A 27 13.95 0.87 2.01
CA GLY A 27 14.76 -0.04 2.81
C GLY A 27 15.14 0.55 4.17
N LYS A 28 16.44 0.75 4.41
CA LYS A 28 16.96 1.36 5.66
C LYS A 28 17.11 2.88 5.59
N ARG A 29 16.63 3.52 4.52
CA ARG A 29 16.80 4.96 4.32
C ARG A 29 15.90 5.74 5.30
N PRO A 30 16.37 6.88 5.84
CA PRO A 30 15.50 7.77 6.60
C PRO A 30 14.27 8.16 5.77
N GLY A 31 13.09 8.17 6.41
CA GLY A 31 11.84 8.52 5.73
C GLY A 31 11.11 7.36 5.04
N SER A 32 11.64 6.13 5.05
CA SER A 32 10.93 4.94 4.52
C SER A 32 10.09 4.24 5.59
N GLY A 33 8.99 3.62 5.19
CA GLY A 33 8.07 2.95 6.10
C GLY A 33 6.62 3.33 5.87
N LEU A 34 5.78 3.10 6.88
CA LEU A 34 4.40 3.54 6.91
C LEU A 34 4.33 5.06 6.96
N ILE A 35 3.49 5.69 6.13
CA ILE A 35 3.36 7.16 6.09
C ILE A 35 1.94 7.68 6.22
N ALA A 36 0.92 6.92 5.80
CA ALA A 36 -0.45 7.42 5.80
C ALA A 36 -1.48 6.28 5.84
N GLN A 37 -2.68 6.65 6.24
CA GLN A 37 -3.90 5.86 6.19
C GLN A 37 -4.93 6.61 5.33
N LEU A 38 -5.54 5.90 4.39
CA LEU A 38 -6.48 6.42 3.42
C LEU A 38 -7.75 5.58 3.43
N ARG A 39 -8.86 6.14 2.93
CA ARG A 39 -10.09 5.40 2.66
C ARG A 39 -10.39 5.40 1.17
N ILE A 40 -10.80 4.27 0.63
CA ILE A 40 -11.31 4.17 -0.73
C ILE A 40 -12.71 4.78 -0.78
N THR A 41 -12.93 5.70 -1.72
CA THR A 41 -14.20 6.44 -1.82
C THR A 41 -15.09 5.93 -2.95
N GLU A 42 -14.48 5.33 -3.98
CA GLU A 42 -15.18 4.77 -5.14
C GLU A 42 -14.46 3.51 -5.63
N PRO A 43 -15.14 2.61 -6.36
CA PRO A 43 -14.50 1.44 -6.95
C PRO A 43 -13.34 1.82 -7.89
N ALA A 44 -12.37 0.93 -8.01
CA ALA A 44 -11.27 1.11 -8.96
C ALA A 44 -11.80 1.20 -10.39
N ARG A 45 -11.15 2.04 -11.19
CA ARG A 45 -11.44 2.20 -12.63
C ARG A 45 -10.16 2.13 -13.44
N GLU A 46 -10.28 1.79 -14.71
CA GLU A 46 -9.13 1.77 -15.61
C GLU A 46 -8.59 3.19 -15.81
N ALA A 47 -7.26 3.29 -15.85
CA ALA A 47 -6.57 4.54 -16.08
C ALA A 47 -6.69 4.93 -17.56
N VAL A 48 -7.39 6.03 -17.84
CA VAL A 48 -7.49 6.59 -19.20
C VAL A 48 -6.43 7.67 -19.35
N ASN A 49 -5.53 7.51 -20.34
CA ASN A 49 -4.40 8.41 -20.60
C ASN A 49 -3.53 8.70 -19.34
N PRO A 50 -2.96 7.64 -18.71
CA PRO A 50 -2.16 7.82 -17.51
C PRO A 50 -0.95 8.74 -17.75
N PRO A 51 -0.71 9.73 -16.88
CA PRO A 51 0.44 10.64 -17.00
C PRO A 51 1.78 9.98 -16.58
N TRP A 52 1.75 8.75 -16.06
CA TRP A 52 2.95 8.01 -15.62
C TRP A 52 3.50 7.09 -16.72
N PRO A 53 4.81 6.80 -16.70
CA PRO A 53 5.39 5.76 -17.54
C PRO A 53 4.80 4.39 -17.19
N ASP A 54 4.82 3.45 -18.13
CA ASP A 54 4.30 2.08 -17.98
C ASP A 54 2.80 2.02 -17.62
N GLY A 55 1.95 2.76 -18.36
CA GLY A 55 0.49 2.77 -18.16
C GLY A 55 -0.18 1.39 -18.15
N GLU A 56 0.33 0.44 -18.93
CA GLU A 56 -0.16 -0.95 -18.92
C GLU A 56 0.10 -1.67 -17.58
N ALA A 57 1.20 -1.35 -16.91
CA ALA A 57 1.49 -1.88 -15.58
C ALA A 57 0.55 -1.23 -14.55
N TYR A 58 0.40 0.08 -14.59
CA TYR A 58 -0.43 0.84 -13.65
C TYR A 58 -1.76 1.23 -14.30
N SER A 59 -2.52 0.20 -14.69
CA SER A 59 -3.72 0.34 -15.51
C SER A 59 -4.99 0.67 -14.72
N TYR A 60 -4.92 0.79 -13.40
CA TYR A 60 -6.05 1.12 -12.54
C TYR A 60 -5.75 2.33 -11.67
N VAL A 61 -6.79 3.14 -11.44
CA VAL A 61 -6.80 4.21 -10.46
C VAL A 61 -7.91 3.96 -9.44
N ILE A 62 -7.63 4.29 -8.19
CA ILE A 62 -8.55 4.12 -7.07
C ILE A 62 -8.76 5.50 -6.45
N PRO A 63 -9.99 6.05 -6.48
CA PRO A 63 -10.30 7.28 -5.76
C PRO A 63 -10.18 7.07 -4.25
N ILE A 64 -9.42 7.95 -3.60
CA ILE A 64 -9.06 7.85 -2.18
C ILE A 64 -9.27 9.20 -1.48
N GLU A 65 -9.59 9.13 -0.20
CA GLU A 65 -9.50 10.26 0.72
C GLU A 65 -8.43 10.00 1.78
N LEU A 66 -7.75 11.06 2.21
CA LEU A 66 -6.78 10.98 3.30
C LEU A 66 -7.53 10.94 4.63
N ILE A 67 -7.30 9.88 5.43
CA ILE A 67 -7.79 9.81 6.81
C ILE A 67 -6.75 10.47 7.73
N ALA A 68 -5.51 10.00 7.64
CA ALA A 68 -4.43 10.47 8.49
C ALA A 68 -3.07 10.35 7.79
N GLU A 69 -2.20 11.34 7.99
CA GLU A 69 -0.79 11.30 7.60
C GLU A 69 0.07 11.36 8.86
N LEU A 70 1.11 10.52 8.89
CA LEU A 70 2.06 10.51 10.00
C LEU A 70 3.06 11.65 9.84
N PRO A 71 3.39 12.40 10.91
CA PRO A 71 4.38 13.47 10.85
C PRO A 71 5.78 12.95 10.48
N GLU A 72 6.08 11.70 10.85
CA GLU A 72 7.28 10.98 10.47
C GLU A 72 6.94 9.57 10.03
N SER A 73 7.64 9.07 9.02
CA SER A 73 7.45 7.69 8.56
C SER A 73 7.84 6.71 9.66
N ILE A 74 7.06 5.65 9.86
CA ILE A 74 7.40 4.59 10.81
C ILE A 74 8.07 3.44 10.05
N PRO A 75 9.38 3.22 10.22
CA PRO A 75 10.10 2.15 9.53
C PRO A 75 9.75 0.77 10.11
N ASP A 76 10.02 -0.27 9.33
CA ASP A 76 9.99 -1.66 9.78
C ASP A 76 11.18 -2.44 9.18
N SER A 77 11.59 -3.48 9.90
CA SER A 77 12.69 -4.37 9.54
C SER A 77 12.15 -5.67 8.96
N PHE A 78 12.76 -6.15 7.88
CA PHE A 78 12.43 -7.41 7.21
C PHE A 78 13.61 -8.39 7.33
N PRO A 79 13.91 -8.93 8.52
CA PRO A 79 14.99 -9.89 8.70
C PRO A 79 14.75 -11.12 7.81
N GLY A 80 15.78 -11.53 7.06
CA GLY A 80 15.67 -12.65 6.12
C GLY A 80 14.70 -12.42 4.95
N HIS A 81 14.30 -11.17 4.66
CA HIS A 81 13.45 -10.79 3.52
C HIS A 81 12.07 -11.45 3.46
N ARG A 82 11.52 -11.91 4.61
CA ARG A 82 10.24 -12.63 4.66
C ARG A 82 9.13 -11.79 5.25
N LEU A 83 9.11 -11.64 6.57
CA LEU A 83 8.05 -11.01 7.33
C LEU A 83 8.63 -9.82 8.10
N SER A 84 7.89 -8.72 8.13
CA SER A 84 8.27 -7.54 8.88
C SER A 84 8.13 -7.77 10.38
N GLN A 85 9.01 -7.18 11.20
CA GLN A 85 9.03 -7.43 12.64
C GLN A 85 7.85 -6.75 13.34
N ARG A 86 7.54 -5.52 12.95
CA ARG A 86 6.55 -4.66 13.60
C ARG A 86 5.15 -4.91 13.08
N PHE A 87 4.97 -4.83 11.77
CA PHE A 87 3.65 -4.84 11.13
C PHE A 87 3.23 -6.18 10.55
N LYS A 88 4.10 -7.21 10.65
CA LYS A 88 3.84 -8.56 10.11
C LYS A 88 3.50 -8.56 8.62
N ILE A 89 4.00 -7.58 7.87
CA ILE A 89 3.79 -7.46 6.42
C ILE A 89 4.82 -8.33 5.70
N GLN A 90 4.45 -9.00 4.60
CA GLN A 90 5.46 -9.70 3.82
C GLN A 90 6.29 -8.70 3.02
N ASN A 91 7.60 -8.92 2.92
CA ASN A 91 8.48 -8.05 2.13
C ASN A 91 8.01 -7.95 0.66
N THR A 92 7.38 -8.99 0.15
CA THR A 92 6.80 -8.97 -1.19
C THR A 92 5.61 -8.04 -1.33
N ASP A 93 4.90 -7.71 -0.26
CA ASP A 93 3.70 -6.88 -0.32
C ASP A 93 4.07 -5.44 -0.62
N VAL A 94 5.10 -4.93 0.06
CA VAL A 94 5.64 -3.57 -0.15
C VAL A 94 6.44 -3.41 -1.44
N GLN A 95 6.76 -4.51 -2.14
CA GLN A 95 7.44 -4.48 -3.44
C GLN A 95 6.49 -4.55 -4.64
N LYS A 96 5.23 -4.95 -4.43
CA LYS A 96 4.29 -5.32 -5.50
C LYS A 96 3.26 -4.24 -5.82
N GLY A 97 3.32 -3.08 -5.18
CA GLY A 97 2.48 -1.92 -5.45
C GLY A 97 1.23 -1.86 -4.58
N PHE A 98 0.29 -2.78 -4.78
CA PHE A 98 -0.97 -2.83 -4.04
C PHE A 98 -1.35 -4.26 -3.68
N ARG A 99 -1.72 -4.51 -2.42
CA ARG A 99 -2.00 -5.84 -1.88
C ARG A 99 -2.99 -5.79 -0.73
N GLN A 100 -3.83 -6.83 -0.66
CA GLN A 100 -4.66 -7.11 0.48
C GLN A 100 -3.78 -7.57 1.64
N LEU A 101 -4.05 -7.04 2.83
CA LEU A 101 -3.35 -7.37 4.06
C LEU A 101 -4.05 -8.54 4.78
N SER A 102 -3.31 -9.22 5.66
CA SER A 102 -3.94 -10.07 6.67
C SER A 102 -4.56 -9.21 7.77
N ALA A 103 -5.52 -9.77 8.50
CA ALA A 103 -6.12 -9.10 9.66
C ALA A 103 -5.07 -8.71 10.73
N GLU A 104 -4.04 -9.55 10.93
CA GLU A 104 -2.94 -9.24 11.86
C GLU A 104 -2.15 -8.01 11.39
N SER A 105 -1.81 -7.92 10.11
CA SER A 105 -1.10 -6.75 9.58
C SER A 105 -1.94 -5.48 9.66
N GLU A 106 -3.23 -5.59 9.33
CA GLU A 106 -4.19 -4.49 9.45
C GLU A 106 -4.26 -3.96 10.88
N GLU A 107 -4.39 -4.84 11.86
CA GLU A 107 -4.45 -4.47 13.28
C GLU A 107 -3.16 -3.73 13.70
N GLN A 108 -1.97 -4.27 13.40
CA GLN A 108 -0.70 -3.64 13.77
C GLN A 108 -0.48 -2.29 13.11
N LEU A 109 -0.92 -2.12 11.87
CA LEU A 109 -0.87 -0.84 11.15
C LEU A 109 -1.86 0.17 11.73
N GLY A 110 -3.07 -0.28 12.06
CA GLY A 110 -4.14 0.54 12.62
C GLY A 110 -3.72 1.19 13.95
N LEU A 111 -2.95 0.49 14.79
CA LEU A 111 -2.42 1.03 16.04
C LEU A 111 -1.51 2.26 15.90
N CYS A 112 -1.05 2.57 14.67
CA CYS A 112 -0.23 3.75 14.41
C CYS A 112 -1.04 5.03 14.17
N PHE A 113 -2.37 4.91 14.03
CA PHE A 113 -3.26 6.03 13.72
C PHE A 113 -4.30 6.20 14.84
N PRO A 114 -4.57 7.43 15.29
CA PRO A 114 -5.48 7.73 16.39
C PRO A 114 -6.96 7.57 16.03
#